data_AF-A0A1N6H1U5-F1
#
_entry.id   AF-A0A1N6H1U5-F1
#
_cell.length_a   1.000
_cell.length_b   1.000
_cell.length_c   1.000
_cell.angle_alpha   90.00
_cell.angle_beta   90.00
_cell.angle_gamma   90.00
#
_symmetry.space_group_name_H-M   'P 1'
#
loop_
_entity.id
_entity.type
_entity.pdbx_description
1 polymer ?
#
loop_
_entity_poly.entity_id
_entity_poly.type
_entity_poly.pdbx_seq_one_letter_code
_entity_poly.pdbx_strand_id
1 'polypeptide(L)'
;MNWSIVFFVVMMLLLLRILRLRIRANSTRSESFKRLPPKDQLAVLKECLLNNPSEANLRNLADFSKRTSLEIDVESYRPFLKSQLEIFGRKDAIADDNELYAKECEWMDAITPLEFEEAKAFKQENETQKFIERTLEGIARLYSDDAILNALSELAPDYPHANELAESYRALMQARDESLADDKSLEKLRKQKEAWEEDLLNVRI
;
A
#
# COMPACT_ATOMS: atom_id res chain seq x y z
N MET A 1 -2.73 28.62 25.73
CA MET A 1 -1.82 28.16 24.66
C MET A 1 -2.67 27.40 23.67
N ASN A 2 -2.87 27.91 22.45
CA ASN A 2 -3.83 27.33 21.51
C ASN A 2 -3.31 25.99 21.00
N TRP A 3 -3.88 24.90 21.50
CA TRP A 3 -3.57 23.52 21.12
C TRP A 3 -3.68 23.28 19.61
N SER A 4 -4.52 24.05 18.91
CA SER A 4 -4.64 24.05 17.45
C SER A 4 -3.35 24.49 16.73
N ILE A 5 -2.56 25.37 17.32
CA ILE A 5 -1.27 25.82 16.76
C ILE A 5 -0.21 24.73 16.95
N VAL A 6 -0.24 24.01 18.08
CA VAL A 6 0.66 22.89 18.36
C VAL A 6 0.39 21.73 17.40
N PHE A 7 -0.90 21.40 17.17
CA PHE A 7 -1.32 20.43 16.16
C PHE A 7 -0.87 20.82 14.74
N PHE A 8 -1.05 22.08 14.35
CA PHE A 8 -0.60 22.55 13.03
C PHE A 8 0.92 22.49 12.87
N VAL A 9 1.70 22.82 13.91
CA VAL A 9 3.17 22.77 13.88
C VAL A 9 3.69 21.32 13.83
N VAL A 10 3.08 20.39 14.57
CA VAL A 10 3.45 18.96 14.53
C VAL A 10 3.04 18.32 13.21
N MET A 11 1.84 18.60 12.71
CA MET A 11 1.38 18.13 11.40
C MET A 11 2.22 18.74 10.27
N MET A 12 2.63 20.00 10.36
CA MET A 12 3.57 20.62 9.42
C MET A 12 4.96 19.97 9.49
N LEU A 13 5.46 19.57 10.67
CA LEU A 13 6.75 18.89 10.83
C LEU A 13 6.73 17.44 10.32
N LEU A 14 5.61 16.73 10.49
CA LEU A 14 5.38 15.40 9.89
C LEU A 14 5.23 15.50 8.37
N LEU A 15 4.47 16.49 7.88
CA LEU A 15 4.38 16.82 6.45
C LEU A 15 5.74 17.28 5.90
N LEU A 16 6.58 17.98 6.66
CA LEU A 16 7.94 18.36 6.26
C LEU A 16 8.90 17.15 6.23
N ARG A 17 8.72 16.14 7.11
CA ARG A 17 9.50 14.88 7.08
C ARG A 17 9.10 14.02 5.87
N ILE A 18 7.79 13.93 5.60
CA ILE A 18 7.22 13.32 4.40
C ILE A 18 7.62 14.14 3.15
N LEU A 19 7.69 15.47 3.21
CA LEU A 19 8.14 16.35 2.12
C LEU A 19 9.65 16.22 1.89
N ARG A 20 10.47 15.99 2.92
CA ARG A 20 11.92 15.76 2.79
C ARG A 20 12.22 14.38 2.21
N LEU A 21 11.42 13.37 2.56
CA LEU A 21 11.41 12.06 1.91
C LEU A 21 10.85 12.16 0.48
N ARG A 22 9.79 12.95 0.22
CA ARG A 22 9.21 13.26 -1.11
C ARG A 22 10.09 14.14 -1.99
N ILE A 23 10.92 15.04 -1.47
CA ILE A 23 11.90 15.82 -2.26
C ILE A 23 13.07 14.90 -2.67
N ARG A 24 13.34 13.85 -1.89
CA ARG A 24 14.24 12.74 -2.28
C ARG A 24 13.53 11.66 -3.13
N ALA A 25 12.19 11.59 -3.08
CA ALA A 25 11.33 10.60 -3.73
C ALA A 25 10.46 11.13 -4.90
N ASN A 26 10.57 12.40 -5.29
CA ASN A 26 10.12 12.93 -6.59
C ASN A 26 11.10 12.50 -7.70
N SER A 27 11.54 11.26 -7.61
CA SER A 27 12.81 10.76 -8.10
C SER A 27 12.61 9.57 -9.04
N THR A 28 11.45 9.47 -9.68
CA THR A 28 11.27 8.60 -10.86
C THR A 28 12.31 8.92 -11.96
N ARG A 29 12.93 10.11 -11.89
CA ARG A 29 14.07 10.54 -12.69
C ARG A 29 15.45 10.26 -12.09
N SER A 30 15.55 9.94 -10.80
CA SER A 30 16.81 9.62 -10.15
C SER A 30 17.35 8.28 -10.61
N GLU A 31 18.68 8.20 -10.68
CA GLU A 31 19.38 6.95 -11.00
C GLU A 31 19.10 5.85 -9.97
N SER A 32 18.87 6.19 -8.70
CA SER A 32 18.53 5.21 -7.67
C SER A 32 17.22 4.48 -7.96
N PHE A 33 16.16 5.20 -8.38
CA PHE A 33 14.88 4.58 -8.72
C PHE A 33 14.99 3.72 -9.98
N LYS A 34 15.66 4.22 -11.02
CA LYS A 34 15.82 3.48 -12.29
C LYS A 34 16.59 2.17 -12.15
N ARG A 35 17.43 2.04 -11.12
CA ARG A 35 18.19 0.82 -10.81
C ARG A 35 17.39 -0.21 -10.02
N LEU A 36 16.22 0.15 -9.49
CA LEU A 36 15.38 -0.79 -8.79
C LEU A 36 14.84 -1.85 -9.76
N PRO A 37 14.63 -3.09 -9.31
CA PRO A 37 13.84 -4.07 -10.04
C PRO A 37 12.45 -3.53 -10.41
N PRO A 38 11.84 -3.98 -11.52
CA PRO A 38 10.50 -3.53 -11.94
C PRO A 38 9.42 -3.67 -10.85
N LYS A 39 9.47 -4.74 -10.05
CA LYS A 39 8.53 -4.96 -8.94
C LYS A 39 8.59 -3.88 -7.87
N ASP A 40 9.80 -3.48 -7.50
CA ASP A 40 10.03 -2.43 -6.50
C ASP A 40 9.68 -1.05 -7.08
N GLN A 41 9.95 -0.82 -8.36
CA GLN A 41 9.50 0.40 -9.04
C GLN A 41 7.97 0.51 -9.03
N LEU A 42 7.26 -0.57 -9.35
CA LEU A 42 5.80 -0.60 -9.35
C LEU A 42 5.25 -0.32 -7.95
N ALA A 43 5.77 -0.98 -6.92
CA ALA A 43 5.35 -0.76 -5.53
C ALA A 43 5.51 0.71 -5.11
N VAL A 44 6.68 1.30 -5.38
CA VAL A 44 6.95 2.72 -5.09
C VAL A 44 5.99 3.65 -5.85
N LEU A 45 5.67 3.34 -7.10
CA LEU A 45 4.74 4.16 -7.90
C LEU A 45 3.31 4.09 -7.37
N LYS A 46 2.84 2.90 -6.98
CA LYS A 46 1.54 2.70 -6.32
C LYS A 46 1.48 3.47 -5.00
N GLU A 47 2.49 3.32 -4.13
CA GLU A 47 2.57 4.06 -2.86
C GLU A 47 2.61 5.58 -3.07
N CYS A 48 3.37 6.06 -4.06
CA CYS A 48 3.45 7.49 -4.37
C CYS A 48 2.09 8.05 -4.80
N LEU A 49 1.36 7.30 -5.63
CA LEU A 49 0.06 7.70 -6.13
C LEU A 49 -0.98 7.68 -4.99
N LEU A 50 -1.06 6.61 -4.20
CA LEU A 50 -2.00 6.50 -3.08
C LEU A 50 -1.75 7.55 -1.99
N ASN A 51 -0.49 7.83 -1.64
CA ASN A 51 -0.14 8.82 -0.62
C ASN A 51 -0.25 10.28 -1.13
N ASN A 52 -0.03 10.50 -2.43
CA ASN A 52 -0.08 11.82 -3.04
C ASN A 52 -0.76 11.77 -4.41
N PRO A 53 -2.08 11.64 -4.44
CA PRO A 53 -2.82 11.50 -5.68
C PRO A 53 -2.64 12.77 -6.52
N SER A 54 -2.02 12.63 -7.69
CA SER A 54 -1.72 13.75 -8.57
C SER A 54 -1.52 13.28 -10.01
N GLU A 55 -1.80 14.15 -10.97
CA GLU A 55 -1.52 13.91 -12.39
C GLU A 55 -0.06 13.56 -12.65
N ALA A 56 0.87 14.09 -11.86
CA ALA A 56 2.29 13.77 -11.96
C ALA A 56 2.59 12.31 -11.57
N ASN A 57 2.04 11.85 -10.44
CA ASN A 57 2.22 10.47 -9.99
C ASN A 57 1.48 9.48 -10.90
N LEU A 58 0.30 9.85 -11.40
CA LEU A 58 -0.43 9.04 -12.36
C LEU A 58 0.35 8.90 -13.68
N ARG A 59 0.94 9.99 -14.18
CA ARG A 59 1.81 9.95 -15.36
C ARG A 59 3.04 9.08 -15.14
N ASN A 60 3.64 9.11 -13.95
CA ASN A 60 4.80 8.24 -13.65
C ASN A 60 4.43 6.76 -13.78
N LEU A 61 3.24 6.36 -13.29
CA LEU A 61 2.72 4.99 -13.42
C LEU A 61 2.41 4.66 -14.89
N ALA A 62 1.82 5.59 -15.64
CA ALA A 62 1.56 5.44 -17.08
C ALA A 62 2.86 5.22 -17.88
N ASP A 63 3.89 6.01 -17.57
CA ASP A 63 5.20 5.89 -18.23
C ASP A 63 5.89 4.58 -17.86
N PHE A 64 5.67 4.06 -16.66
CA PHE A 64 6.16 2.73 -16.27
C PHE A 64 5.47 1.62 -17.05
N SER A 65 4.12 1.63 -17.11
CA SER A 65 3.30 0.69 -17.89
C SER A 65 3.78 0.57 -19.34
N LYS A 66 4.01 1.71 -20.01
CA LYS A 66 4.54 1.76 -21.39
C LYS A 66 5.92 1.11 -21.56
N ARG A 67 6.72 1.06 -20.51
CA ARG A 67 8.10 0.52 -20.54
C ARG A 67 8.17 -0.95 -20.16
N THR A 68 7.24 -1.47 -19.38
CA THR A 68 7.29 -2.82 -18.82
C THR A 68 6.30 -3.81 -19.45
N SER A 69 5.63 -3.43 -20.54
CA SER A 69 4.57 -4.22 -21.19
C SER A 69 3.39 -4.58 -20.27
N LEU A 70 3.30 -3.96 -19.10
CA LEU A 70 2.16 -4.10 -18.20
C LEU A 70 1.05 -3.18 -18.70
N GLU A 71 -0.11 -3.73 -19.02
CA GLU A 71 -1.27 -2.93 -19.39
C GLU A 71 -1.95 -2.40 -18.13
N ILE A 72 -1.84 -1.09 -17.90
CA ILE A 72 -2.50 -0.40 -16.79
C ILE A 72 -3.39 0.69 -17.38
N ASP A 73 -4.71 0.59 -17.17
CA ASP A 73 -5.64 1.64 -17.53
C ASP A 73 -5.57 2.80 -16.52
N VAL A 74 -4.53 3.61 -16.64
CA VAL A 74 -4.31 4.79 -15.79
C VAL A 74 -5.40 5.85 -15.94
N GLU A 75 -6.12 5.89 -17.06
CA GLU A 75 -7.16 6.90 -17.30
C GLU A 75 -8.38 6.64 -16.41
N SER A 76 -8.65 5.37 -16.08
CA SER A 76 -9.69 4.99 -15.12
C SER A 76 -9.46 5.52 -13.69
N TYR A 77 -8.24 5.98 -13.35
CA TYR A 77 -7.94 6.57 -12.04
C TYR A 77 -8.29 8.07 -11.94
N ARG A 78 -8.37 8.80 -13.07
CA ARG A 78 -8.66 10.25 -13.06
C ARG A 78 -9.94 10.64 -12.31
N PRO A 79 -11.04 9.87 -12.34
CA PRO A 79 -12.22 10.16 -11.52
C PRO A 79 -11.90 10.30 -10.04
N PHE A 80 -10.99 9.50 -9.47
CA PHE A 80 -10.58 9.61 -8.07
C PHE A 80 -9.89 10.93 -7.78
N LEU A 81 -8.98 11.39 -8.66
CA LEU A 81 -8.35 12.71 -8.54
C LEU A 81 -9.37 13.85 -8.50
N LYS A 82 -10.44 13.73 -9.28
CA LYS A 82 -11.54 14.70 -9.27
C LYS A 82 -12.31 14.64 -7.96
N SER A 83 -12.67 13.44 -7.50
CA SER A 83 -13.38 13.24 -6.23
C SER A 83 -12.60 13.79 -5.03
N GLN A 84 -11.28 13.66 -5.01
CA GLN A 84 -10.45 14.23 -3.94
C GLN A 84 -10.52 15.76 -3.89
N LEU A 85 -10.49 16.42 -5.06
CA LEU A 85 -10.63 17.88 -5.12
C LEU A 85 -11.99 18.34 -4.62
N GLU A 86 -13.04 17.57 -4.90
CA GLU A 86 -14.41 17.85 -4.43
C GLU A 86 -14.55 17.66 -2.91
N ILE A 87 -13.93 16.62 -2.35
CA ILE A 87 -13.91 16.31 -0.91
C ILE A 87 -13.09 17.34 -0.12
N PHE A 88 -11.92 17.75 -0.63
CA PHE A 88 -11.01 18.67 0.04
C PHE A 88 -11.65 20.01 0.45
N GLY A 89 -12.68 20.46 -0.29
CA GLY A 89 -13.42 21.69 0.01
C GLY A 89 -14.49 21.57 1.09
N ARG A 90 -14.79 20.38 1.61
CA ARG A 90 -15.94 20.10 2.48
C ARG A 90 -15.49 19.91 3.94
N LYS A 91 -16.24 20.49 4.88
CA LYS A 91 -15.92 20.43 6.33
C LYS A 91 -16.25 19.10 7.01
N ASP A 92 -17.17 18.33 6.43
CA ASP A 92 -17.67 17.06 6.99
C ASP A 92 -17.53 15.93 5.96
N ALA A 93 -16.30 15.63 5.56
CA ALA A 93 -16.03 14.72 4.43
C ALA A 93 -15.22 13.47 4.80
N ILE A 94 -15.03 13.19 6.09
CA ILE A 94 -14.21 12.06 6.57
C ILE A 94 -14.75 10.71 6.08
N ALA A 95 -16.08 10.54 6.08
CA ALA A 95 -16.70 9.31 5.58
C ALA A 95 -16.49 9.14 4.07
N ASP A 96 -16.70 10.22 3.30
CA ASP A 96 -16.48 10.25 1.86
C ASP A 96 -15.00 10.01 1.51
N ASP A 97 -14.08 10.54 2.31
CA ASP A 97 -12.62 10.36 2.17
C ASP A 97 -12.21 8.90 2.44
N ASN A 98 -12.76 8.27 3.47
CA ASN A 98 -12.55 6.85 3.75
C ASN A 98 -13.07 5.94 2.63
N GLU A 99 -14.28 6.23 2.10
CA GLU A 99 -14.85 5.48 0.98
C GLU A 99 -14.03 5.65 -0.30
N LEU A 100 -13.54 6.87 -0.55
CA LEU A 100 -12.66 7.15 -1.68
C LEU A 100 -11.34 6.39 -1.55
N TYR A 101 -10.70 6.46 -0.38
CA TYR A 101 -9.46 5.75 -0.09
C TYR A 101 -9.61 4.24 -0.29
N ALA A 102 -10.72 3.64 0.15
CA ALA A 102 -11.00 2.22 -0.06
C ALA A 102 -11.05 1.86 -1.57
N LYS A 103 -11.76 2.66 -2.37
CA LYS A 103 -11.83 2.46 -3.83
C LYS A 103 -10.48 2.65 -4.52
N GLU A 104 -9.67 3.58 -4.03
CA GLU A 104 -8.31 3.76 -4.52
C GLU A 104 -7.42 2.55 -4.20
N CYS A 105 -7.52 1.98 -3.00
CA CYS A 105 -6.83 0.74 -2.64
C CYS A 105 -7.25 -0.43 -3.53
N GLU A 106 -8.55 -0.61 -3.78
CA GLU A 106 -9.06 -1.62 -4.71
C GLU A 106 -8.50 -1.45 -6.11
N TRP A 107 -8.47 -0.21 -6.63
CA TRP A 107 -7.90 0.09 -7.93
C TRP A 107 -6.39 -0.22 -7.98
N MET A 108 -5.66 0.08 -6.89
CA MET A 108 -4.25 -0.29 -6.78
C MET A 108 -4.06 -1.80 -6.83
N ASP A 109 -4.90 -2.57 -6.13
CA ASP A 109 -4.78 -4.02 -6.07
C ASP A 109 -5.20 -4.72 -7.38
N ALA A 110 -6.02 -4.07 -8.20
CA ALA A 110 -6.27 -4.50 -9.58
C ALA A 110 -4.98 -4.49 -10.44
N ILE A 111 -3.98 -3.69 -10.06
CA ILE A 111 -2.62 -3.78 -10.59
C ILE A 111 -1.85 -4.78 -9.74
N THR A 112 -1.95 -6.06 -10.14
CA THR A 112 -1.39 -7.20 -9.42
C THR A 112 0.13 -7.01 -9.20
N PRO A 113 0.63 -7.20 -7.96
CA PRO A 113 2.06 -7.24 -7.68
C PRO A 113 2.79 -8.28 -8.53
N LEU A 114 3.96 -7.91 -9.06
CA LEU A 114 4.76 -8.79 -9.95
C LEU A 114 5.31 -10.01 -9.21
N GLU A 115 5.44 -9.92 -7.89
CA GLU A 115 5.82 -11.02 -7.00
C GLU A 115 4.89 -12.23 -7.15
N PHE A 116 3.60 -12.03 -7.45
CA PHE A 116 2.67 -13.14 -7.70
C PHE A 116 2.96 -13.87 -9.02
N GLU A 117 3.45 -13.17 -10.04
CA GLU A 117 3.88 -13.82 -11.29
C GLU A 117 5.17 -14.61 -11.07
N GLU A 118 6.13 -14.04 -10.33
CA GLU A 118 7.35 -14.73 -9.90
C GLU A 118 7.01 -16.00 -9.10
N ALA A 119 6.08 -15.90 -8.15
CA ALA A 119 5.62 -17.03 -7.34
C ALA A 119 5.02 -18.15 -8.19
N LYS A 120 4.18 -17.82 -9.19
CA LYS A 120 3.62 -18.82 -10.11
C LYS A 120 4.69 -19.60 -10.86
N ALA A 121 5.78 -18.94 -11.29
CA ALA A 121 6.91 -19.62 -11.92
C ALA A 121 7.58 -20.62 -10.95
N PHE A 122 7.87 -20.20 -9.72
CA PHE A 122 8.45 -21.09 -8.70
C PHE A 122 7.54 -22.28 -8.36
N LYS A 123 6.22 -22.09 -8.36
CA LYS A 123 5.26 -23.18 -8.16
C LYS A 123 5.34 -24.23 -9.28
N GLN A 124 5.51 -23.80 -10.53
CA GLN A 124 5.67 -24.71 -11.68
C GLN A 124 7.00 -25.47 -11.63
N GLU A 125 8.04 -24.85 -11.08
CA GLU A 125 9.37 -25.44 -10.90
C GLU A 125 9.47 -26.34 -9.65
N ASN A 126 8.37 -26.49 -8.88
CA ASN A 126 8.31 -27.21 -7.59
C ASN A 126 9.26 -26.62 -6.53
N GLU A 127 9.57 -25.33 -6.61
CA GLU A 127 10.36 -24.62 -5.60
C GLU A 127 9.43 -24.04 -4.51
N THR A 128 8.84 -24.93 -3.69
CA THR A 128 7.79 -24.59 -2.71
C THR A 128 8.18 -23.43 -1.78
N GLN A 129 9.39 -23.42 -1.25
CA GLN A 129 9.84 -22.35 -0.35
C GLN A 129 9.86 -20.98 -1.06
N LYS A 130 10.41 -20.91 -2.28
CA LYS A 130 10.47 -19.65 -3.03
C LYS A 130 9.08 -19.20 -3.48
N PHE A 131 8.19 -20.14 -3.80
CA PHE A 131 6.78 -19.85 -4.05
C PHE A 131 6.14 -19.17 -2.84
N ILE A 132 6.32 -19.72 -1.62
CA ILE A 132 5.77 -19.15 -0.39
C ILE A 132 6.36 -17.76 -0.14
N GLU A 133 7.69 -17.63 -0.17
CA GLU A 133 8.40 -16.35 0.05
C GLU A 133 7.89 -15.25 -0.89
N ARG A 134 7.80 -15.53 -2.20
CA ARG A 134 7.33 -14.54 -3.19
C ARG A 134 5.85 -14.26 -3.07
N THR A 135 5.03 -15.25 -2.70
CA THR A 135 3.60 -14.99 -2.47
C THR A 135 3.40 -14.07 -1.27
N LEU A 136 4.14 -14.26 -0.18
CA LEU A 136 4.09 -13.40 1.00
C LEU A 136 4.61 -11.99 0.72
N GLU A 137 5.68 -11.85 -0.06
CA GLU A 137 6.11 -10.53 -0.56
C GLU A 137 5.02 -9.85 -1.40
N GLY A 138 4.35 -10.59 -2.29
CA GLY A 138 3.21 -10.08 -3.07
C GLY A 138 2.05 -9.61 -2.19
N ILE A 139 1.72 -10.38 -1.14
CA ILE A 139 0.70 -10.00 -0.14
C ILE A 139 1.07 -8.69 0.56
N ALA A 140 2.35 -8.49 0.89
CA ALA A 140 2.84 -7.25 1.50
C ALA A 140 2.72 -6.01 0.58
N ARG A 141 2.49 -6.21 -0.73
CA ARG A 141 2.28 -5.13 -1.73
C ARG A 141 0.81 -4.84 -2.03
N LEU A 142 -0.12 -5.51 -1.34
CA LEU A 142 -1.57 -5.25 -1.44
C LEU A 142 -1.99 -4.16 -0.45
N TYR A 143 -3.10 -3.48 -0.77
CA TYR A 143 -3.57 -2.30 -0.03
C TYR A 143 -4.94 -2.48 0.61
N SER A 144 -5.82 -3.27 0.01
CA SER A 144 -7.17 -3.54 0.51
C SER A 144 -7.18 -4.74 1.47
N ASP A 145 -7.95 -4.60 2.55
CA ASP A 145 -8.12 -5.65 3.55
C ASP A 145 -8.60 -6.96 2.90
N ASP A 146 -9.56 -6.85 1.97
CA ASP A 146 -10.14 -8.00 1.27
C ASP A 146 -9.13 -8.71 0.38
N ALA A 147 -8.29 -7.98 -0.37
CA ALA A 147 -7.27 -8.60 -1.21
C ALA A 147 -6.23 -9.35 -0.37
N ILE A 148 -5.79 -8.76 0.74
CA ILE A 148 -4.83 -9.37 1.67
C ILE A 148 -5.42 -10.67 2.24
N LEU A 149 -6.64 -10.62 2.77
CA LEU A 149 -7.29 -11.80 3.36
C LEU A 149 -7.56 -12.89 2.33
N ASN A 150 -7.98 -12.53 1.12
CA ASN A 150 -8.20 -13.50 0.03
C ASN A 150 -6.89 -14.17 -0.38
N ALA A 151 -5.81 -13.40 -0.59
CA ALA A 151 -4.52 -13.95 -0.97
C ALA A 151 -3.92 -14.87 0.12
N LEU A 152 -4.08 -14.52 1.40
CA LEU A 152 -3.70 -15.40 2.51
C LEU A 152 -4.52 -16.70 2.53
N SER A 153 -5.83 -16.61 2.27
CA SER A 153 -6.70 -17.78 2.17
C SER A 153 -6.32 -18.69 1.00
N GLU A 154 -5.91 -18.12 -0.14
CA GLU A 154 -5.43 -18.89 -1.30
C GLU A 154 -4.08 -19.57 -1.04
N LEU A 155 -3.21 -18.95 -0.23
CA LEU A 155 -1.92 -19.49 0.15
C LEU A 155 -2.01 -20.58 1.24
N ALA A 156 -3.06 -20.56 2.08
CA ALA A 156 -3.23 -21.46 3.22
C ALA A 156 -3.09 -22.97 2.94
N PRO A 157 -3.55 -23.52 1.80
CA PRO A 157 -3.34 -24.94 1.47
C PRO A 157 -1.87 -25.33 1.30
N ASP A 158 -1.05 -24.40 0.80
CA ASP A 158 0.38 -24.61 0.57
C ASP A 158 1.25 -24.16 1.77
N TYR A 159 0.73 -23.24 2.59
CA TYR A 159 1.40 -22.68 3.78
C TYR A 159 0.39 -22.45 4.92
N PRO A 160 0.19 -23.44 5.82
CA PRO A 160 -0.86 -23.38 6.85
C PRO A 160 -0.76 -22.18 7.79
N HIS A 161 0.44 -21.63 8.02
CA HIS A 161 0.66 -20.44 8.83
C HIS A 161 0.00 -19.18 8.23
N ALA A 162 -0.38 -19.19 6.94
CA ALA A 162 -1.20 -18.13 6.35
C ALA A 162 -2.55 -17.93 7.07
N ASN A 163 -3.10 -18.97 7.72
CA ASN A 163 -4.30 -18.83 8.54
C ASN A 163 -4.05 -17.98 9.79
N GLU A 164 -2.92 -18.18 10.47
CA GLU A 164 -2.53 -17.37 11.64
C GLU A 164 -2.27 -15.91 11.24
N LEU A 165 -1.64 -15.70 10.07
CA LEU A 165 -1.46 -14.39 9.48
C LEU A 165 -2.79 -13.70 9.14
N ALA A 166 -3.78 -14.44 8.65
CA ALA A 166 -5.11 -13.92 8.37
C ALA A 166 -5.88 -13.58 9.67
N GLU A 167 -5.79 -14.42 10.70
CA GLU A 167 -6.42 -14.15 12.00
C GLU A 167 -5.81 -12.92 12.69
N SER A 168 -4.49 -12.81 12.69
CA SER A 168 -3.80 -11.64 13.24
C SER A 168 -4.11 -10.37 12.46
N TYR A 169 -4.24 -10.45 11.12
CA TYR A 169 -4.68 -9.32 10.31
C TYR A 169 -6.11 -8.87 10.63
N ARG A 170 -7.05 -9.81 10.83
CA ARG A 170 -8.41 -9.46 11.27
C ARG A 170 -8.41 -8.75 12.64
N ALA A 171 -7.52 -9.16 13.54
CA ALA A 171 -7.35 -8.46 14.81
C ALA A 171 -6.82 -7.02 14.64
N LEU A 172 -5.97 -6.77 13.63
CA LEU A 172 -5.56 -5.40 13.26
C LEU A 172 -6.72 -4.58 12.72
N MET A 173 -7.55 -5.15 11.84
CA MET A 173 -8.73 -4.48 11.31
C MET A 173 -9.69 -4.09 12.44
N GLN A 174 -9.98 -5.03 13.35
CA GLN A 174 -10.81 -4.76 14.52
C GLN A 174 -10.20 -3.66 15.39
N ALA A 175 -8.90 -3.74 15.67
CA ALA A 175 -8.22 -2.71 16.45
C ALA A 175 -8.30 -1.33 15.79
N ARG A 176 -8.19 -1.24 14.46
CA ARG A 176 -8.35 -0.01 13.69
C ARG A 176 -9.76 0.56 13.87
N ASP A 177 -10.77 -0.27 13.67
CA ASP A 177 -12.18 0.14 13.66
C ASP A 177 -12.67 0.56 15.05
N GLU A 178 -12.07 0.02 16.11
CA GLU A 178 -12.39 0.35 17.51
C GLU A 178 -11.52 1.49 18.09
N SER A 179 -10.45 1.89 17.40
CA SER A 179 -9.50 2.88 17.91
C SER A 179 -9.99 4.32 17.76
N LEU A 180 -9.63 5.15 18.73
CA LEU A 180 -9.81 6.59 18.64
C LEU A 180 -8.75 7.21 17.72
N ALA A 181 -9.08 8.36 17.12
CA ALA A 181 -8.16 9.14 16.28
C ALA A 181 -7.17 9.98 17.11
N ASP A 182 -6.60 9.41 18.17
CA ASP A 182 -5.59 10.05 19.01
C ASP A 182 -4.17 9.49 18.76
N ASP A 183 -3.14 10.29 19.04
CA ASP A 183 -1.75 9.96 18.76
C ASP A 183 -1.31 8.61 19.35
N LYS A 184 -1.80 8.26 20.54
CA LYS A 184 -1.41 7.01 21.21
C LYS A 184 -2.05 5.81 20.54
N SER A 185 -3.31 5.92 20.13
CA SER A 185 -4.01 4.89 19.38
C SER A 185 -3.39 4.67 18.00
N LEU A 186 -3.06 5.75 17.28
CA LEU A 186 -2.38 5.67 15.97
C LEU A 186 -1.00 5.03 16.07
N GLU A 187 -0.19 5.41 17.07
CA GLU A 187 1.13 4.81 17.28
C GLU A 187 1.04 3.32 17.65
N LYS A 188 -0.01 2.93 18.41
CA LYS A 188 -0.26 1.53 18.72
C LYS A 188 -0.61 0.74 17.46
N LEU A 189 -1.53 1.23 16.64
CA LEU A 189 -1.90 0.60 15.37
C LEU A 189 -0.70 0.45 14.44
N ARG A 190 0.15 1.48 14.35
CA ARG A 190 1.38 1.45 13.57
C ARG A 190 2.30 0.30 14.00
N LYS A 191 2.56 0.17 15.31
CA LYS A 191 3.40 -0.92 15.83
C LYS A 191 2.80 -2.30 15.61
N GLN A 192 1.49 -2.43 15.74
CA GLN A 192 0.83 -3.72 15.50
C GLN A 192 0.90 -4.10 14.02
N LYS A 193 0.73 -3.14 13.11
CA LYS A 193 0.92 -3.34 11.67
C LYS A 193 2.36 -3.72 11.32
N GLU A 194 3.35 -2.98 11.85
CA GLU A 194 4.77 -3.28 11.65
C GLU A 194 5.12 -4.71 12.12
N ALA A 195 4.64 -5.11 13.29
CA ALA A 195 4.86 -6.46 13.81
C ALA A 195 4.22 -7.55 12.92
N TRP A 196 3.05 -7.26 12.34
CA TRP A 196 2.40 -8.18 11.41
C TRP A 196 3.15 -8.28 10.08
N GLU A 197 3.64 -7.16 9.54
CA GLU A 197 4.48 -7.15 8.32
C GLU A 197 5.80 -7.91 8.54
N GLU A 198 6.41 -7.76 9.72
CA GLU A 198 7.60 -8.54 10.10
C GLU A 198 7.31 -10.04 10.17
N ASP A 199 6.17 -10.46 10.73
CA ASP A 199 5.78 -11.87 10.78
C ASP A 199 5.43 -12.43 9.40
N LEU A 200 4.74 -11.63 8.57
CA LEU A 200 4.39 -11.96 7.19
C LEU A 200 5.64 -12.27 6.35
N LEU A 201 6.69 -11.47 6.50
CA LEU A 201 7.93 -11.60 5.73
C LEU A 201 8.93 -12.58 6.36
N ASN A 202 8.62 -13.15 7.52
CA ASN A 202 9.46 -14.13 8.20
C ASN A 202 8.91 -15.55 8.01
N VAL A 203 9.35 -16.21 6.94
CA VAL A 203 8.85 -17.55 6.58
C VAL A 203 9.20 -18.58 7.66
N ARG A 204 8.17 -19.25 8.18
CA ARG A 204 8.29 -20.33 9.16
C ARG A 204 8.30 -21.67 8.41
N ILE A 205 9.45 -22.34 8.38
CA ILE A 205 9.63 -23.65 7.74
C ILE A 205 9.37 -24.78 8.75
#